data_AF-A0A9P5UVT2-F1
#
_entry.id   AF-A0A9P5UVT2-F1
#
_cell.length_a   1.000
_cell.length_b   1.000
_cell.length_c   1.000
_cell.angle_alpha   90.00
_cell.angle_beta   90.00
_cell.angle_gamma   90.00
#
_symmetry.space_group_name_H-M   'P 1'
#
loop_
_entity.id
_entity.type
_entity.pdbx_description
1 polymer ?
#
loop_
_entity_poly.entity_id
_entity_poly.type
_entity_poly.pdbx_seq_one_letter_code
_entity_poly.pdbx_strand_id
1 'polypeptide(L)'
;MLQASFARDDVVSVEEMYALQHATDALNAYESKPDCFKDAARALRQGCKSIDIDEDEKTHYAIRLTTCEIATANMPVPQECHSVATAESDPDQQPTSSDIGRSLGRIPQLWTSYSGYFREVKVMCLAVRYSLEHDELRGLQRNLSRAHLDQIALLKEQQRVLTESNRLETERLKELSKLHSTVAIEVNSMLSSAGTLRDAVQSVTEEVSKLTKSIERSARQQTVALSATQESNTRILSEYQEIVQSTLVSVSQSIHQWHDSLQLGLSRAQEIDRLNEDSISPLFPFHQH
;
A
#
# COMPACT_ATOMS: atom_id res chain seq x y z
N MET A 1 -11.09 -4.30 -31.03
CA MET A 1 -11.67 -2.95 -31.06
C MET A 1 -10.51 -1.99 -31.30
N LEU A 2 -10.47 -1.39 -32.49
CA LEU A 2 -9.67 -0.26 -33.00
C LEU A 2 -9.42 -0.49 -34.50
N GLN A 3 -10.49 -0.38 -35.28
CA GLN A 3 -10.36 -0.06 -36.70
C GLN A 3 -9.88 1.38 -36.77
N ALA A 4 -8.60 1.58 -37.07
CA ALA A 4 -8.12 2.88 -37.50
C ALA A 4 -8.67 3.11 -38.91
N SER A 5 -9.81 3.79 -38.98
CA SER A 5 -10.27 4.46 -40.19
C SER A 5 -9.33 5.63 -40.46
N PHE A 6 -8.15 5.34 -41.02
CA PHE A 6 -7.30 6.37 -41.59
C PHE A 6 -8.04 6.89 -42.82
N ALA A 7 -8.54 8.12 -42.74
CA ALA A 7 -9.18 8.83 -43.83
C ALA A 7 -8.32 8.69 -45.09
N ARG A 8 -8.95 8.21 -46.17
CA ARG A 8 -8.29 7.81 -47.42
C ARG A 8 -8.50 8.86 -48.51
N ASP A 9 -8.60 10.13 -48.12
CA ASP A 9 -9.08 11.20 -49.01
C ASP A 9 -8.00 12.23 -49.42
N ASP A 10 -6.73 12.06 -49.06
CA ASP A 10 -5.64 12.98 -49.45
C ASP A 10 -4.55 12.32 -50.30
N VAL A 11 -4.92 11.39 -51.19
CA VAL A 11 -3.98 10.92 -52.22
C VAL A 11 -4.20 11.77 -53.46
N VAL A 12 -3.32 12.75 -53.66
CA VAL A 12 -3.20 13.51 -54.92
C VAL A 12 -3.18 12.53 -56.08
N SER A 13 -4.07 12.71 -57.06
CA SER A 13 -4.15 11.78 -58.20
C SER A 13 -2.84 11.78 -58.97
N VAL A 14 -2.55 10.68 -59.66
CA VAL A 14 -1.38 10.56 -60.52
C VAL A 14 -1.36 11.69 -61.57
N GLU A 15 -2.51 12.05 -62.14
CA GLU A 15 -2.61 13.18 -63.06
C GLU A 15 -2.27 14.53 -62.42
N GLU A 16 -2.74 14.77 -61.19
CA GLU A 16 -2.47 16.01 -60.46
C GLU A 16 -0.97 16.13 -60.11
N MET A 17 -0.35 15.01 -59.71
CA MET A 17 1.09 14.96 -59.46
C MET A 17 1.90 15.30 -60.72
N TYR A 18 1.51 14.80 -61.90
CA TYR A 18 2.16 15.17 -63.16
C TYR A 18 1.98 16.66 -63.49
N ALA A 19 0.80 17.23 -63.26
CA ALA A 19 0.55 18.66 -63.49
C ALA A 19 1.39 19.56 -62.57
N LEU A 20 1.52 19.19 -61.29
CA LEU A 20 2.35 19.91 -60.32
C LEU A 20 3.84 19.80 -60.67
N GLN A 21 4.29 18.61 -61.08
CA GLN A 21 5.67 18.40 -61.52
C GLN A 21 5.99 19.25 -62.76
N HIS A 22 5.12 19.23 -63.77
CA HIS A 22 5.28 20.05 -64.97
C HIS A 22 5.34 21.55 -64.64
N ALA A 23 4.48 22.03 -63.76
CA ALA A 23 4.47 23.43 -63.35
C ALA A 23 5.73 23.82 -62.53
N THR A 24 6.23 22.90 -61.70
CA THR A 24 7.51 23.06 -60.99
C THR A 24 8.68 23.16 -61.97
N ASP A 25 8.72 22.28 -62.96
CA ASP A 25 9.78 22.27 -63.97
C ASP A 25 9.75 23.53 -64.84
N ALA A 26 8.55 24.01 -65.20
CA ALA A 26 8.37 25.28 -65.91
C ALA A 26 8.90 26.47 -65.09
N LEU A 27 8.59 26.54 -63.80
CA LEU A 27 9.10 27.58 -62.90
C LEU A 27 10.62 27.53 -62.76
N ASN A 28 11.18 26.35 -62.55
CA ASN A 28 12.64 26.17 -62.47
C ASN A 28 13.33 26.58 -63.77
N ALA A 29 12.72 26.27 -64.92
CA ALA A 29 13.21 26.70 -66.23
C ALA A 29 13.21 28.23 -66.34
N TYR A 30 12.16 28.91 -65.87
CA TYR A 30 12.12 30.38 -65.84
C TYR A 30 13.15 31.00 -64.89
N GLU A 31 13.35 30.42 -63.69
CA GLU A 31 14.35 30.87 -62.73
C GLU A 31 15.81 30.70 -63.21
N SER A 32 16.06 29.70 -64.07
CA SER A 32 17.38 29.43 -64.63
C SER A 32 17.81 30.42 -65.73
N LYS A 33 16.87 31.16 -66.32
CA LYS A 33 17.16 32.18 -67.33
C LYS A 33 17.79 33.42 -66.67
N PRO A 34 18.72 34.15 -67.30
CA PRO A 34 19.32 35.34 -66.70
C PRO A 34 18.46 36.61 -66.80
N ASP A 35 17.28 36.53 -67.43
CA ASP A 35 16.50 37.69 -67.91
C ASP A 35 15.21 37.94 -67.11
N CYS A 36 14.31 38.79 -67.65
CA CYS A 36 12.96 39.14 -67.15
C CYS A 36 12.18 37.95 -66.55
N PHE A 37 12.27 36.76 -67.15
CA PHE A 37 11.60 35.55 -66.66
C PHE A 37 12.01 35.13 -65.25
N LYS A 38 13.27 35.37 -64.86
CA LYS A 38 13.76 35.04 -63.52
C LYS A 38 13.14 35.92 -62.46
N ASP A 39 13.03 37.22 -62.74
CA ASP A 39 12.40 38.18 -61.83
C ASP A 39 10.89 37.93 -61.73
N ALA A 40 10.23 37.62 -62.85
CA ALA A 40 8.83 37.23 -62.87
C ALA A 40 8.57 35.93 -62.10
N ALA A 41 9.41 34.90 -62.29
CA ALA A 41 9.29 33.62 -61.58
C ALA A 41 9.56 33.76 -60.07
N ARG A 42 10.56 34.57 -59.69
CA ARG A 42 10.85 34.86 -58.28
C ARG A 42 9.69 35.62 -57.61
N ALA A 43 9.15 36.64 -58.28
CA ALA A 43 8.02 37.40 -57.78
C ALA A 43 6.80 36.49 -57.59
N LEU A 44 6.52 35.62 -58.57
CA LEU A 44 5.46 34.62 -58.46
C LEU A 44 5.68 33.70 -57.26
N ARG A 45 6.87 33.10 -57.12
CA ARG A 45 7.20 32.18 -56.01
C ARG A 45 7.03 32.81 -54.62
N GLN A 46 7.40 34.08 -54.47
CA GLN A 46 7.23 34.84 -53.23
C GLN A 46 5.78 35.29 -52.99
N GLY A 47 5.02 35.48 -54.08
CA GLY A 47 3.63 35.89 -54.09
C GLY A 47 2.62 34.79 -53.78
N CYS A 48 2.95 33.53 -54.05
CA CYS A 48 2.08 32.37 -53.83
C CYS A 48 1.86 32.02 -52.34
N LYS A 49 1.35 32.96 -51.54
CA LYS A 49 1.10 32.78 -50.10
C LYS A 49 -0.17 31.96 -49.84
N SER A 50 -1.21 32.13 -50.65
CA SER A 50 -2.49 31.39 -50.62
C SER A 50 -2.62 30.45 -51.83
N ILE A 51 -3.38 29.35 -51.69
CA ILE A 51 -3.82 28.52 -52.84
C ILE A 51 -4.85 29.29 -53.67
N ASP A 52 -5.64 30.13 -52.99
CA ASP A 52 -6.58 31.05 -53.61
C ASP A 52 -5.89 32.40 -53.80
N ILE A 53 -5.27 32.55 -54.97
CA ILE A 53 -4.65 33.80 -55.39
C ILE A 53 -5.76 34.69 -55.89
N ASP A 54 -5.70 35.96 -55.48
CA ASP A 54 -6.65 36.94 -55.96
C ASP A 54 -6.56 37.08 -57.50
N GLU A 55 -7.71 37.29 -58.16
CA GLU A 55 -7.74 37.36 -59.62
C GLU A 55 -6.92 38.55 -60.17
N ASP A 56 -6.75 39.64 -59.40
CA ASP A 56 -5.90 40.76 -59.78
C ASP A 56 -4.41 40.40 -59.67
N GLU A 57 -4.01 39.67 -58.62
CA GLU A 57 -2.65 39.15 -58.47
C GLU A 57 -2.31 38.15 -59.58
N LYS A 58 -3.24 37.24 -59.89
CA LYS A 58 -3.12 36.28 -60.99
C LYS A 58 -2.98 36.99 -62.34
N THR A 59 -3.79 38.02 -62.58
CA THR A 59 -3.69 38.86 -63.78
C THR A 59 -2.33 39.55 -63.86
N HIS A 60 -1.84 40.09 -62.74
CA HIS A 60 -0.55 40.76 -62.68
C HIS A 60 0.63 39.82 -62.98
N TYR A 61 0.65 38.60 -62.43
CA TYR A 61 1.69 37.61 -62.77
C TYR A 61 1.61 37.16 -64.23
N ALA A 62 0.42 36.96 -64.77
CA ALA A 62 0.23 36.60 -66.18
C ALA A 62 0.73 37.70 -67.11
N ILE A 63 0.46 38.98 -66.81
CA ILE A 63 0.96 40.13 -67.57
C ILE A 63 2.49 40.19 -67.51
N ARG A 64 3.10 39.97 -66.33
CA ARG A 64 4.56 39.97 -66.20
C ARG A 64 5.23 38.90 -67.06
N LEU A 65 4.74 37.66 -67.00
CA LEU A 65 5.26 36.56 -67.83
C LEU A 65 5.08 36.83 -69.32
N THR A 66 3.90 37.34 -69.71
CA THR A 66 3.60 37.72 -71.10
C THR A 66 4.53 38.83 -71.59
N THR A 67 4.78 39.84 -70.77
CA THR A 67 5.68 40.96 -71.13
C THR A 67 7.11 40.48 -71.33
N CYS A 68 7.58 39.53 -70.51
CA CYS A 68 8.88 38.89 -70.71
C CYS A 68 8.94 38.10 -72.02
N GLU A 69 7.87 37.40 -72.40
CA GLU A 69 7.78 36.67 -73.67
C GLU A 69 7.80 37.62 -74.87
N ILE A 70 7.04 38.72 -74.81
CA ILE A 70 7.01 39.78 -75.84
C ILE A 70 8.40 40.39 -76.04
N ALA A 71 9.06 40.74 -74.94
CA ALA A 71 10.41 41.32 -74.96
C ALA A 71 11.43 40.34 -75.57
N THR A 72 11.33 39.05 -75.24
CA THR A 72 12.20 38.00 -75.80
C THR A 72 11.95 37.80 -77.30
N ALA A 73 10.70 37.94 -77.75
CA ALA A 73 10.32 37.86 -79.16
C ALA A 73 10.63 39.14 -79.96
N ASN A 74 11.25 40.16 -79.34
CA ASN A 74 11.55 41.46 -79.93
C ASN A 74 10.31 42.14 -80.56
N MET A 75 9.14 41.93 -79.95
CA MET A 75 7.88 42.56 -80.34
C MET A 75 7.66 43.84 -79.53
N PRO A 76 6.98 44.87 -80.10
CA PRO A 76 6.67 46.09 -79.36
C PRO A 76 5.68 45.79 -78.23
N VAL A 77 6.10 46.05 -77.00
CA VAL A 77 5.25 45.97 -75.80
C VAL A 77 4.29 47.17 -75.80
N PRO A 78 2.96 46.98 -75.60
CA PRO A 78 2.03 48.10 -75.47
C PRO A 78 2.42 49.03 -74.32
N GLN A 79 2.26 50.34 -74.51
CA GLN A 79 2.70 51.33 -73.51
C GLN A 79 2.03 51.15 -72.15
N GLU A 80 0.79 50.64 -72.15
CA GLU A 80 0.05 50.37 -70.92
C GLU A 80 0.72 49.26 -70.06
N CYS A 81 1.48 48.34 -70.69
CA CYS A 81 2.15 47.22 -70.01
C CYS A 81 3.48 47.60 -69.35
N HIS A 82 4.11 48.72 -69.73
CA HIS A 82 5.43 49.13 -69.19
C HIS A 82 5.37 49.50 -67.70
N SER A 83 4.22 50.02 -67.25
CA SER A 83 3.97 50.40 -65.85
C SER A 83 3.86 49.22 -64.88
N VAL A 84 3.61 48.00 -65.38
CA VAL A 84 3.55 46.76 -64.58
C VAL A 84 4.93 46.10 -64.47
N ALA A 85 5.80 46.35 -65.45
CA ALA A 85 7.18 45.87 -65.43
C ALA A 85 8.07 46.65 -64.44
N THR A 86 7.71 47.90 -64.13
CA THR A 86 8.45 48.80 -63.24
C THR A 86 7.60 49.12 -62.01
N ALA A 87 7.87 48.42 -60.90
CA ALA A 87 7.09 48.49 -59.66
C ALA A 87 7.25 49.82 -58.86
N GLU A 88 7.57 50.93 -59.52
CA GLU A 88 8.00 52.20 -58.89
C GLU A 88 7.10 53.41 -59.23
N SER A 89 5.92 53.21 -59.82
CA SER A 89 5.04 54.31 -60.24
C SER A 89 3.90 54.60 -59.25
N ASP A 90 3.51 55.87 -59.17
CA ASP A 90 2.45 56.45 -58.34
C ASP A 90 1.09 55.70 -58.51
N PRO A 91 0.47 55.17 -57.43
CA PRO A 91 -0.70 54.29 -57.52
C PRO A 91 -1.96 54.91 -58.16
N ASP A 92 -2.07 56.23 -58.19
CA ASP A 92 -3.24 56.94 -58.72
C ASP A 92 -3.23 57.10 -60.27
N GLN A 93 -2.12 56.75 -60.96
CA GLN A 93 -2.00 56.88 -62.42
C GLN A 93 -1.69 55.55 -63.14
N GLN A 94 -1.65 54.43 -62.43
CA GLN A 94 -1.38 53.13 -63.06
C GLN A 94 -2.62 52.61 -63.79
N PRO A 95 -2.48 52.20 -65.08
CA PRO A 95 -3.56 51.50 -65.77
C PRO A 95 -3.91 50.22 -65.00
N THR A 96 -5.21 49.96 -64.81
CA THR A 96 -5.65 48.78 -64.07
C THR A 96 -5.21 47.51 -64.80
N SER A 97 -4.97 46.42 -64.07
CA SER A 97 -4.63 45.10 -64.64
C SER A 97 -5.65 44.66 -65.72
N SER A 98 -6.92 45.06 -65.56
CA SER A 98 -7.99 44.83 -66.54
C SER A 98 -7.77 45.57 -67.86
N ASP A 99 -7.34 46.84 -67.80
CA ASP A 99 -7.11 47.66 -69.00
C ASP A 99 -5.91 47.15 -69.79
N ILE A 100 -4.87 46.68 -69.10
CA ILE A 100 -3.70 46.07 -69.71
C ILE A 100 -4.06 44.74 -70.37
N GLY A 101 -4.86 43.90 -69.70
CA GLY A 101 -5.42 42.68 -70.30
C GLY A 101 -6.23 42.96 -71.56
N ARG A 102 -7.01 44.05 -71.58
CA ARG A 102 -7.78 44.49 -72.77
C ARG A 102 -6.85 44.92 -73.91
N SER A 103 -5.74 45.60 -73.61
CA SER A 103 -4.75 46.00 -74.62
C SER A 103 -4.01 44.79 -75.21
N LEU A 104 -3.62 43.81 -74.38
CA LEU A 104 -3.07 42.54 -74.85
C LEU A 104 -4.08 41.76 -75.72
N GLY A 105 -5.37 41.83 -75.38
CA GLY A 105 -6.47 41.24 -76.13
C GLY A 105 -6.66 41.78 -77.55
N ARG A 106 -6.11 42.96 -77.88
CA ARG A 106 -6.20 43.53 -79.23
C ARG A 106 -5.29 42.84 -80.24
N ILE A 107 -4.24 42.17 -79.78
CA ILE A 107 -3.28 41.48 -80.63
C ILE A 107 -3.44 39.96 -80.38
N PRO A 108 -3.93 39.17 -81.36
CA PRO A 108 -4.24 37.76 -81.14
C PRO A 108 -3.08 36.93 -80.58
N GLN A 109 -1.85 37.20 -81.02
CA GLN A 109 -0.64 36.50 -80.54
C GLN A 109 -0.31 36.82 -79.08
N LEU A 110 -0.59 38.05 -78.62
CA LEU A 110 -0.35 38.45 -77.23
C LEU A 110 -1.46 37.92 -76.31
N TRP A 111 -2.69 37.89 -76.81
CA TRP A 111 -3.81 37.27 -76.12
C TRP A 111 -3.59 35.78 -75.85
N THR A 112 -3.03 35.03 -76.82
CA THR A 112 -2.74 33.60 -76.62
C THR A 112 -1.71 33.38 -75.53
N SER A 113 -0.62 34.14 -75.52
CA SER A 113 0.39 34.08 -74.46
C SER A 113 -0.19 34.46 -73.09
N TYR A 114 -0.91 35.59 -73.02
CA TYR A 114 -1.55 36.05 -71.80
C TYR A 114 -2.56 35.04 -71.23
N SER A 115 -3.46 34.53 -72.05
CA SER A 115 -4.48 33.58 -71.61
C SER A 115 -3.90 32.22 -71.22
N GLY A 116 -2.78 31.82 -71.83
CA GLY A 116 -1.98 30.67 -71.40
C GLY A 116 -1.43 30.88 -69.99
N TYR A 117 -0.65 31.94 -69.78
CA TYR A 117 -0.08 32.24 -68.46
C TYR A 117 -1.14 32.46 -67.39
N PHE A 118 -2.25 33.11 -67.72
CA PHE A 118 -3.36 33.32 -66.78
C PHE A 118 -3.95 32.00 -66.25
N ARG A 119 -4.01 30.95 -67.08
CA ARG A 119 -4.45 29.61 -66.66
C ARG A 119 -3.37 28.89 -65.84
N GLU A 120 -2.11 29.04 -66.22
CA GLU A 120 -0.98 28.33 -65.63
C GLU A 120 -0.54 28.89 -64.27
N VAL A 121 -0.67 30.20 -64.02
CA VAL A 121 -0.23 30.86 -62.77
C VAL A 121 -0.80 30.17 -61.52
N LYS A 122 -2.08 29.76 -61.54
CA LYS A 122 -2.69 29.05 -60.40
C LYS A 122 -2.05 27.69 -60.15
N VAL A 123 -1.75 26.94 -61.22
CA VAL A 123 -1.10 25.62 -61.13
C VAL A 123 0.35 25.77 -60.69
N MET A 124 1.06 26.79 -61.19
CA MET A 124 2.43 27.13 -60.77
C MET A 124 2.49 27.45 -59.27
N CYS A 125 1.55 28.25 -58.76
CA CYS A 125 1.52 28.54 -57.32
C CYS A 125 1.13 27.35 -56.47
N LEU A 126 0.19 26.52 -56.92
CA LEU A 126 -0.13 25.27 -56.26
C LEU A 126 1.10 24.36 -56.18
N ALA A 127 1.89 24.28 -57.25
CA ALA A 127 3.13 23.51 -57.30
C ALA A 127 4.20 24.03 -56.32
N VAL A 128 4.41 25.35 -56.27
CA VAL A 128 5.33 25.98 -55.30
C VAL A 128 4.93 25.62 -53.87
N ARG A 129 3.66 25.82 -53.53
CA ARG A 129 3.15 25.54 -52.18
C ARG A 129 3.23 24.06 -51.83
N TYR A 130 2.79 23.20 -52.74
CA TYR A 130 2.83 21.76 -52.55
C TYR A 130 4.25 21.29 -52.24
N SER A 131 5.26 21.79 -52.98
CA SER A 131 6.65 21.44 -52.72
C SER A 131 7.13 21.83 -51.31
N LEU A 132 6.77 23.04 -50.84
CA LEU A 132 7.14 23.55 -49.52
C LEU A 132 6.45 22.77 -48.40
N GLU A 133 5.12 22.65 -48.49
CA GLU A 133 4.31 21.94 -47.50
C GLU A 133 4.71 20.47 -47.39
N HIS A 134 4.99 19.83 -48.52
CA HIS A 134 5.42 18.43 -48.55
C HIS A 134 6.76 18.20 -47.83
N ASP A 135 7.72 19.09 -48.02
CA ASP A 135 9.03 18.97 -47.36
C ASP A 135 8.93 19.26 -45.85
N GLU A 136 8.08 20.21 -45.44
CA GLU A 136 7.75 20.46 -44.03
C GLU A 136 7.09 19.24 -43.39
N LEU A 137 6.08 18.66 -44.05
CA LEU A 137 5.38 17.45 -43.58
C LEU A 137 6.33 16.26 -43.45
N ARG A 138 7.21 16.03 -44.43
CA ARG A 138 8.26 15.00 -44.35
C ARG A 138 9.24 15.26 -43.20
N GLY A 139 9.57 16.52 -42.94
CA GLY A 139 10.41 16.92 -41.80
C GLY A 139 9.74 16.56 -40.48
N LEU A 140 8.48 16.96 -40.32
CA LEU A 140 7.66 16.67 -39.15
C LEU A 140 7.50 15.16 -38.93
N GLN A 141 7.18 14.41 -39.98
CA GLN A 141 7.00 12.96 -39.91
C GLN A 141 8.27 12.23 -39.45
N ARG A 142 9.45 12.65 -39.95
CA ARG A 142 10.74 12.10 -39.51
C ARG A 142 11.00 12.40 -38.03
N ASN A 143 10.73 13.63 -37.59
CA ASN A 143 10.91 14.02 -36.19
C ASN A 143 9.95 13.27 -35.27
N LEU A 144 8.67 13.15 -35.65
CA LEU A 144 7.65 12.41 -34.91
C LEU A 144 8.02 10.93 -34.79
N SER A 145 8.47 10.33 -35.90
CA SER A 145 8.88 8.92 -35.93
C SER A 145 10.08 8.66 -35.01
N ARG A 146 11.07 9.57 -34.96
CA ARG A 146 12.19 9.48 -34.01
C ARG A 146 11.73 9.58 -32.56
N ALA A 147 10.89 10.56 -32.25
CA ALA A 147 10.34 10.74 -30.91
C ALA A 147 9.54 9.49 -30.45
N HIS A 148 8.77 8.87 -31.35
CA HIS A 148 8.08 7.62 -31.03
C HIS A 148 9.04 6.45 -30.78
N LEU A 149 10.12 6.33 -31.54
CA LEU A 149 11.12 5.29 -31.30
C LEU A 149 11.79 5.46 -29.93
N ASP A 150 12.13 6.69 -29.56
CA ASP A 150 12.71 7.00 -28.25
C ASP A 150 11.73 6.68 -27.11
N GLN A 151 10.45 7.01 -27.29
CA GLN A 151 9.40 6.67 -26.32
C GLN A 151 9.23 5.15 -26.19
N ILE A 152 9.24 4.40 -27.30
CA ILE A 152 9.16 2.93 -27.27
C ILE A 152 10.39 2.35 -26.55
N ALA A 153 11.58 2.88 -26.80
CA ALA A 153 12.80 2.44 -26.13
C ALA A 153 12.71 2.67 -24.61
N LEU A 154 12.24 3.84 -24.19
CA LEU A 154 12.01 4.15 -22.76
C LEU A 154 10.99 3.21 -22.12
N LEU A 155 9.85 2.99 -22.77
CA LEU A 155 8.80 2.09 -22.27
C LEU A 155 9.29 0.65 -22.14
N LYS A 156 10.11 0.18 -23.09
CA LYS A 156 10.74 -1.15 -23.01
C LYS A 156 11.66 -1.27 -21.81
N GLU A 157 12.47 -0.25 -21.53
CA GLU A 157 13.36 -0.28 -20.36
C GLU A 157 12.56 -0.22 -19.06
N GLN A 158 11.51 0.61 -18.98
CA GLN A 158 10.61 0.64 -17.82
C GLN A 158 9.94 -0.70 -17.58
N GLN A 159 9.45 -1.36 -18.63
CA GLN A 159 8.86 -2.69 -18.53
C GLN A 159 9.87 -3.72 -18.03
N ARG A 160 11.12 -3.65 -18.49
CA ARG A 160 12.21 -4.53 -18.03
C ARG A 160 12.48 -4.34 -16.54
N VAL A 161 12.61 -3.09 -16.09
CA VAL A 161 12.85 -2.75 -14.68
C VAL A 161 11.68 -3.20 -13.80
N LEU A 162 10.43 -2.96 -14.22
CA LEU A 162 9.24 -3.39 -13.49
C LEU A 162 9.15 -4.91 -13.38
N THR A 163 9.46 -5.63 -14.46
CA THR A 163 9.44 -7.10 -14.47
C THR A 163 10.47 -7.65 -13.49
N GLU A 164 11.67 -7.09 -13.47
CA GLU A 164 12.72 -7.50 -12.54
C GLU A 164 12.37 -7.15 -11.09
N SER A 165 11.81 -5.96 -10.84
CA SER A 165 11.32 -5.56 -9.52
C SER A 165 10.25 -6.52 -9.00
N ASN A 166 9.24 -6.82 -9.83
CA ASN A 166 8.19 -7.78 -9.48
C ASN A 166 8.77 -9.17 -9.19
N ARG A 167 9.78 -9.62 -9.97
CA ARG A 167 10.47 -10.89 -9.72
C ARG A 167 11.10 -10.90 -8.32
N LEU A 168 11.87 -9.86 -7.99
CA LEU A 168 12.51 -9.72 -6.67
C LEU A 168 11.49 -9.62 -5.54
N GLU A 169 10.39 -8.89 -5.73
CA GLU A 169 9.31 -8.80 -4.74
C GLU A 169 8.64 -10.15 -4.51
N THR A 170 8.35 -10.91 -5.57
CA THR A 170 7.78 -12.26 -5.43
C THR A 170 8.72 -13.24 -4.73
N GLU A 171 10.04 -13.13 -4.96
CA GLU A 171 11.05 -13.91 -4.23
C GLU A 171 11.05 -13.56 -2.75
N ARG A 172 11.06 -12.26 -2.40
CA ARG A 172 10.98 -11.82 -1.00
C ARG A 172 9.68 -12.24 -0.32
N LEU A 173 8.54 -12.16 -1.01
CA LEU A 173 7.26 -12.63 -0.46
C LEU A 173 7.27 -14.14 -0.22
N LYS A 174 7.95 -14.91 -1.08
CA LYS A 174 8.12 -16.35 -0.88
C LYS A 174 8.98 -16.66 0.35
N GLU A 175 10.06 -15.90 0.57
CA GLU A 175 10.87 -16.00 1.78
C GLU A 175 10.07 -15.64 3.04
N LEU A 176 9.32 -14.53 2.98
CA LEU A 176 8.45 -14.09 4.08
C LEU A 176 7.38 -15.15 4.41
N SER A 177 6.77 -15.75 3.39
CA SER A 177 5.79 -16.83 3.54
C SER A 177 6.39 -18.06 4.21
N LYS A 178 7.63 -18.43 3.85
CA LYS A 178 8.37 -19.52 4.50
C LYS A 178 8.65 -19.20 5.97
N LEU A 179 9.07 -17.97 6.28
CA LEU A 179 9.28 -17.55 7.66
C LEU A 179 7.96 -17.61 8.45
N HIS A 180 6.87 -17.12 7.86
CA HIS A 180 5.54 -17.15 8.48
C HIS A 180 5.07 -18.59 8.75
N SER A 181 5.32 -19.54 7.84
CA SER A 181 4.96 -20.95 8.08
C SER A 181 5.80 -21.58 9.19
N THR A 182 7.09 -21.27 9.29
CA THR A 182 7.92 -21.70 10.41
C THR A 182 7.40 -21.15 11.75
N VAL A 183 7.10 -19.85 11.82
CA VAL A 183 6.52 -19.23 13.01
C VAL A 183 5.17 -19.87 13.37
N ALA A 184 4.31 -20.14 12.39
CA ALA A 184 3.03 -20.80 12.63
C ALA A 184 3.19 -22.20 13.23
N ILE A 185 4.18 -22.98 12.77
CA ILE A 185 4.50 -24.30 13.32
C ILE A 185 5.01 -24.17 14.77
N GLU A 186 5.90 -23.22 15.05
CA GLU A 186 6.43 -22.98 16.40
C GLU A 186 5.35 -22.50 17.38
N VAL A 187 4.45 -21.62 16.95
CA VAL A 187 3.34 -21.17 17.79
C VAL A 187 2.41 -22.35 18.11
N ASN A 188 2.13 -23.23 17.14
CA ASN A 188 1.27 -24.38 17.37
C ASN A 188 1.93 -25.42 18.31
N SER A 189 3.24 -25.63 18.20
CA SER A 189 3.97 -26.50 19.13
C SER A 189 4.05 -25.89 20.54
N MET A 190 4.21 -24.57 20.65
CA MET A 190 4.14 -23.88 21.93
C MET A 190 2.75 -24.00 22.55
N LEU A 191 1.68 -23.84 21.76
CA LEU A 191 0.30 -23.96 22.23
C LEU A 191 -0.01 -25.37 22.74
N SER A 192 0.47 -26.41 22.05
CA SER A 192 0.31 -27.80 22.51
C SER A 192 1.09 -28.08 23.80
N SER A 193 2.32 -27.56 23.93
CA SER A 193 3.10 -27.66 25.17
C SER A 193 2.45 -26.90 26.34
N ALA A 194 1.82 -25.75 26.07
CA ALA A 194 1.05 -25.03 27.07
C ALA A 194 -0.21 -25.81 27.50
N GLY A 195 -0.85 -26.53 26.56
CA GLY A 195 -1.93 -27.46 26.84
C GLY A 195 -1.50 -28.58 27.78
N THR A 196 -0.40 -29.27 27.49
CA THR A 196 0.11 -30.35 28.37
C THR A 196 0.52 -29.83 29.75
N LEU A 197 1.10 -28.63 29.82
CA LEU A 197 1.46 -28.00 31.08
C LEU A 197 0.22 -27.62 31.91
N ARG A 198 -0.82 -27.10 31.26
CA ARG A 198 -2.12 -26.85 31.89
C ARG A 198 -2.74 -28.14 32.43
N ASP A 199 -2.73 -29.23 31.66
CA ASP A 199 -3.27 -30.52 32.10
C ASP A 199 -2.49 -31.09 33.29
N ALA A 200 -1.15 -30.96 33.28
CA ALA A 200 -0.30 -31.34 34.39
C ALA A 200 -0.60 -30.51 35.66
N VAL A 201 -0.75 -29.19 35.53
CA VAL A 201 -1.14 -28.32 36.65
C VAL A 201 -2.52 -28.69 37.19
N GLN A 202 -3.48 -29.01 36.33
CA GLN A 202 -4.82 -29.43 36.74
C GLN A 202 -4.77 -30.77 37.50
N SER A 203 -3.99 -31.74 37.02
CA SER A 203 -3.77 -33.00 37.72
C SER A 203 -3.12 -32.82 39.09
N VAL A 204 -2.06 -32.00 39.18
CA VAL A 204 -1.41 -31.67 40.47
C VAL A 204 -2.40 -31.00 41.42
N THR A 205 -3.21 -30.06 40.93
CA THR A 205 -4.22 -29.37 41.74
C THR A 205 -5.25 -30.36 42.30
N GLU A 206 -5.66 -31.34 41.48
CA GLU A 206 -6.59 -32.38 41.91
C GLU A 206 -5.99 -33.30 42.97
N GLU A 207 -4.74 -33.74 42.78
CA GLU A 207 -4.02 -34.55 43.77
C GLU A 207 -3.76 -33.79 45.08
N VAL A 208 -3.41 -32.50 45.01
CA VAL A 208 -3.31 -31.63 46.20
C VAL A 208 -4.66 -31.56 46.90
N SER A 209 -5.77 -31.39 46.18
CA SER A 209 -7.11 -31.34 46.78
C SER A 209 -7.49 -32.65 47.50
N LYS A 210 -7.13 -33.81 46.91
CA LYS A 210 -7.33 -35.12 47.54
C LYS A 210 -6.47 -35.27 48.79
N LEU A 211 -5.21 -34.84 48.71
CA LEU A 211 -4.28 -34.86 49.84
C LEU A 211 -4.79 -33.98 50.99
N THR A 212 -5.21 -32.75 50.70
CA THR A 212 -5.81 -31.84 51.70
C THR A 212 -7.01 -32.48 52.40
N LYS A 213 -7.93 -33.10 51.64
CA LYS A 213 -9.09 -33.82 52.21
C LYS A 213 -8.70 -35.05 53.03
N SER A 214 -7.59 -35.71 52.69
CA SER A 214 -7.06 -36.85 53.46
C SER A 214 -6.45 -36.38 54.78
N ILE A 215 -5.64 -35.32 54.73
CA ILE A 215 -5.05 -34.66 55.90
C ILE A 215 -6.16 -34.18 56.85
N GLU A 216 -7.21 -33.53 56.34
CA GLU A 216 -8.32 -33.06 57.17
C GLU A 216 -9.05 -34.23 57.86
N ARG A 217 -9.30 -35.34 57.15
CA ARG A 217 -9.89 -36.54 57.74
C ARG A 217 -9.00 -37.17 58.81
N SER A 218 -7.70 -37.27 58.55
CA SER A 218 -6.73 -37.80 59.50
C SER A 218 -6.63 -36.91 60.76
N ALA A 219 -6.60 -35.59 60.59
CA ALA A 219 -6.61 -34.65 61.70
C ALA A 219 -7.89 -34.78 62.54
N ARG A 220 -9.07 -34.88 61.92
CA ARG A 220 -10.34 -35.13 62.63
C ARG A 220 -10.31 -36.43 63.42
N GLN A 221 -9.79 -37.51 62.83
CA GLN A 221 -9.65 -38.80 63.52
C GLN A 221 -8.69 -38.71 64.71
N GLN A 222 -7.57 -38.00 64.57
CA GLN A 222 -6.65 -37.76 65.69
C GLN A 222 -7.30 -36.96 66.81
N THR A 223 -8.08 -35.92 66.48
CA THR A 223 -8.82 -35.14 67.50
C THR A 223 -9.80 -36.02 68.29
N VAL A 224 -10.54 -36.89 67.61
CA VAL A 224 -11.48 -37.83 68.27
C VAL A 224 -10.76 -38.85 69.14
N ALA A 225 -9.63 -39.40 68.67
CA ALA A 225 -8.82 -40.33 69.46
C ALA A 225 -8.23 -39.64 70.70
N LEU A 226 -7.78 -38.39 70.55
CA LEU A 226 -7.26 -37.60 71.66
C LEU A 226 -8.35 -37.30 72.69
N SER A 227 -9.55 -36.91 72.25
CA SER A 227 -10.68 -36.67 73.17
C SER A 227 -11.11 -37.93 73.91
N ALA A 228 -11.15 -39.09 73.24
CA ALA A 228 -11.48 -40.36 73.88
C ALA A 228 -10.42 -40.77 74.92
N THR A 229 -9.14 -40.51 74.63
CA THR A 229 -8.04 -40.74 75.57
C THR A 229 -8.16 -39.80 76.77
N GLN A 230 -8.50 -38.53 76.53
CA GLN A 230 -8.71 -37.55 77.58
C GLN A 230 -9.90 -37.91 78.49
N GLU A 231 -11.01 -38.36 77.92
CA GLU A 231 -12.17 -38.83 78.68
C GLU A 231 -11.84 -40.07 79.54
N SER A 232 -11.12 -41.04 78.96
CA SER A 232 -10.60 -42.21 79.70
C SER A 232 -9.71 -41.78 80.87
N ASN A 233 -8.78 -40.86 80.65
CA ASN A 233 -7.91 -40.35 81.71
C ASN A 233 -8.71 -39.63 82.81
N THR A 234 -9.73 -38.83 82.47
CA THR A 234 -10.59 -38.19 83.48
C THR A 234 -11.37 -39.20 84.31
N ARG A 235 -11.84 -40.29 83.67
CA ARG A 235 -12.54 -41.37 84.35
C ARG A 235 -11.62 -42.12 85.31
N ILE A 236 -10.42 -42.50 84.87
CA ILE A 236 -9.41 -43.14 85.73
C ILE A 236 -9.10 -42.27 86.94
N LEU A 237 -8.93 -40.96 86.77
CA LEU A 237 -8.70 -40.03 87.88
C LEU A 237 -9.86 -40.01 88.87
N SER A 238 -11.11 -40.01 88.39
CA SER A 238 -12.29 -40.08 89.28
C SER A 238 -12.38 -41.40 90.06
N GLU A 239 -12.10 -42.53 89.40
CA GLU A 239 -12.09 -43.85 90.04
C GLU A 239 -10.96 -43.92 91.09
N TYR A 240 -9.78 -43.38 90.78
CA TYR A 240 -8.68 -43.26 91.75
C TYR A 240 -9.07 -42.41 92.95
N GLN A 241 -9.73 -41.27 92.74
CA GLN A 241 -10.16 -40.39 93.82
C GLN A 241 -11.19 -41.07 94.73
N GLU A 242 -12.13 -41.82 94.16
CA GLU A 242 -13.12 -42.58 94.93
C GLU A 242 -12.49 -43.70 95.77
N ILE A 243 -11.53 -44.44 95.20
CA ILE A 243 -10.77 -45.48 95.92
C ILE A 243 -9.96 -44.87 97.07
N VAL A 244 -9.27 -43.76 96.83
CA VAL A 244 -8.50 -43.05 97.86
C VAL A 244 -9.43 -42.58 98.99
N GLN A 245 -10.60 -42.05 98.65
CA GLN A 245 -11.56 -41.58 99.65
C GLN A 245 -12.15 -42.74 100.47
N SER A 246 -12.49 -43.85 99.83
CA SER A 246 -12.95 -45.09 100.48
C SER A 246 -11.90 -45.67 101.44
N THR A 247 -10.65 -45.77 101.00
CA THR A 247 -9.54 -46.25 101.84
C THR A 247 -9.28 -45.31 103.01
N LEU A 248 -9.34 -44.00 102.82
CA LEU A 248 -9.21 -43.03 103.90
C LEU A 248 -10.29 -43.22 104.98
N VAL A 249 -11.55 -43.44 104.58
CA VAL A 249 -12.66 -43.70 105.50
C VAL A 249 -12.45 -45.03 106.25
N SER A 250 -12.05 -46.09 105.56
CA SER A 250 -11.79 -47.40 106.18
C SER A 250 -10.64 -47.34 107.20
N VAL A 251 -9.56 -46.63 106.89
CA VAL A 251 -8.44 -46.40 107.81
C VAL A 251 -8.90 -45.60 109.02
N SER A 252 -9.65 -44.51 108.81
CA SER A 252 -10.23 -43.71 109.90
C SER A 252 -11.10 -44.56 110.84
N GLN A 253 -11.98 -45.40 110.27
CA GLN A 253 -12.85 -46.27 111.05
C GLN A 253 -12.06 -47.33 111.84
N SER A 254 -11.00 -47.88 111.25
CA SER A 254 -10.09 -48.81 111.94
C SER A 254 -9.36 -48.14 113.10
N ILE A 255 -8.91 -46.88 112.93
CA ILE A 255 -8.30 -46.09 114.00
C ILE A 255 -9.30 -45.87 115.15
N HIS A 256 -10.56 -45.54 114.85
CA HIS A 256 -11.61 -45.39 115.86
C HIS A 256 -11.86 -46.68 116.65
N GLN A 257 -11.97 -47.83 115.97
CA GLN A 257 -12.14 -49.12 116.65
C GLN A 257 -10.95 -49.46 117.57
N TRP A 258 -9.74 -49.12 117.12
CA TRP A 258 -8.52 -49.28 117.92
C TRP A 258 -8.56 -48.40 119.18
N HIS A 259 -9.01 -47.15 119.04
CA HIS A 259 -9.17 -46.22 120.15
C HIS A 259 -10.19 -46.72 121.19
N ASP A 260 -11.35 -47.18 120.75
CA ASP A 260 -12.39 -47.73 121.63
C ASP A 260 -11.90 -48.97 122.39
N SER A 261 -11.15 -49.85 121.71
CA SER A 261 -10.55 -51.04 122.32
C SER A 261 -9.51 -50.67 123.40
N LEU A 262 -8.71 -49.63 123.16
CA LEU A 262 -7.78 -49.10 124.16
C LEU A 262 -8.51 -48.53 125.37
N GLN A 263 -9.58 -47.76 125.18
CA GLN A 263 -10.38 -47.24 126.30
C GLN A 263 -11.00 -48.36 127.12
N LEU A 264 -11.52 -49.41 126.48
CA LEU A 264 -12.06 -50.58 127.16
C LEU A 264 -10.98 -51.36 127.94
N GLY A 265 -9.76 -51.45 127.39
CA GLY A 265 -8.62 -52.02 128.08
C GLY A 265 -8.23 -51.21 129.33
N LEU A 266 -8.26 -49.88 129.22
CA LEU A 266 -7.96 -48.98 130.32
C LEU A 266 -9.00 -49.05 131.44
N SER A 267 -10.30 -49.12 131.11
CA SER A 267 -11.36 -49.26 132.11
C SER A 267 -11.30 -50.61 132.83
N ARG A 268 -10.99 -51.70 132.12
CA ARG A 268 -10.74 -53.01 132.76
C ARG A 268 -9.53 -53.00 133.69
N ALA A 269 -8.44 -52.31 133.32
CA ALA A 269 -7.27 -52.19 134.19
C ALA A 269 -7.61 -51.43 135.49
N GLN A 270 -8.41 -50.37 135.41
CA GLN A 270 -8.90 -49.62 136.57
C GLN A 270 -9.83 -50.46 137.46
N GLU A 271 -10.64 -51.34 136.88
CA GLU A 271 -11.51 -52.28 137.61
C GLU A 271 -10.68 -53.31 138.40
N ILE A 272 -9.59 -53.81 137.81
CA ILE A 272 -8.66 -54.75 138.47
C ILE A 272 -7.94 -54.07 139.63
N ASP A 273 -7.52 -52.80 139.47
CA ASP A 273 -6.89 -52.03 140.57
C ASP A 273 -7.85 -51.87 141.77
N ARG A 274 -9.15 -51.62 141.51
CA ARG A 274 -10.17 -51.54 142.58
C ARG A 274 -10.37 -52.87 143.33
N LEU A 275 -10.41 -53.99 142.60
CA LEU A 275 -10.55 -55.32 143.21
C LEU A 275 -9.31 -55.71 144.05
N ASN A 276 -8.15 -55.14 143.72
CA ASN A 276 -6.90 -55.35 144.44
C ASN A 276 -6.85 -54.53 145.75
N GLU A 277 -7.44 -53.33 145.78
CA GLU A 277 -7.58 -52.54 147.02
C GLU A 277 -8.54 -53.19 148.04
N ASP A 278 -9.65 -53.79 147.59
CA ASP A 278 -10.67 -54.40 148.48
C ASP A 278 -10.24 -55.76 149.07
N SER A 279 -9.22 -56.41 148.51
CA SER A 279 -8.77 -57.76 148.93
C SER A 279 -7.66 -57.77 149.99
N ILE A 280 -7.09 -56.62 150.37
CA ILE A 280 -5.85 -56.54 151.18
C ILE A 280 -6.06 -55.99 152.62
N SER A 281 -7.24 -55.46 152.98
CA SER A 281 -7.44 -54.76 154.27
C SER A 281 -8.40 -55.46 155.26
N PRO A 282 -8.18 -56.72 155.72
CA PRO A 282 -7.49 -56.85 157.01
C PRO A 282 -6.92 -58.27 157.33
N LEU A 283 -5.63 -58.49 157.09
CA LEU A 283 -4.83 -59.52 157.77
C LEU A 283 -3.48 -58.89 158.12
N PHE A 284 -3.42 -58.08 159.18
CA PHE A 284 -2.47 -58.23 160.30
C PHE A 284 -2.61 -57.05 161.30
N PRO A 285 -2.70 -57.33 162.61
CA PRO A 285 -2.72 -56.34 163.70
C PRO A 285 -1.30 -55.97 164.21
N PHE A 286 -1.25 -54.88 165.00
CA PHE A 286 -0.29 -54.50 166.07
C PHE A 286 0.59 -53.21 165.94
N HIS A 287 0.24 -52.25 166.82
CA HIS A 287 1.02 -51.44 167.79
C HIS A 287 1.91 -50.22 167.45
N GLN A 288 1.48 -49.10 168.08
CA GLN A 288 2.18 -48.14 168.95
C GLN A 288 3.37 -47.31 168.43
N HIS A 289 3.12 -46.01 168.21
CA HIS A 289 3.54 -44.96 169.14
C HIS A 289 2.51 -43.82 169.19
#